data_AF-A0A7K6TZI6-F1
#
_entry.id   AF-A0A7K6TZI6-F1
#
_cell.length_a   1.000
_cell.length_b   1.000
_cell.length_c   1.000
_cell.angle_alpha   90.00
_cell.angle_beta   90.00
_cell.angle_gamma   90.00
#
_symmetry.space_group_name_H-M   'P 1'
#
loop_
_entity.id
_entity.type
_entity.pdbx_description
1 polymer ?
#
loop_
_entity_poly.entity_id
_entity_poly.type
_entity_poly.pdbx_seq_one_letter_code
_entity_poly.pdbx_strand_id
1 'polypeptide(L)'
;DSTSHCSSTSSSSTACTPRLVPGHRMWADKSGRHVLGLIEDYNALRKQIAEGQQVLAEMEIPLIGVTGTKLQEPGISFYAFYCSRMVPDQESLCSLSSNIHTVQQILEEAARLLKLLWRVSLPLKAVHGTAYGTQDEGMKAEILRLRKKLSEQEKKLHSTVKRLHCTNQLKENMEKVIIDQLVLTHDVLKKARGNLE
;
A
#
# COMPACT_ATOMS: atom_id res chain seq x y z
N ASP A 1 11.42 -29.40 36.64
CA ASP A 1 12.31 -28.93 35.57
C ASP A 1 11.55 -28.79 34.28
N SER A 2 11.56 -27.70 33.54
CA SER A 2 12.16 -26.36 33.61
C SER A 2 11.61 -25.70 32.32
N THR A 3 11.22 -24.45 32.16
CA THR A 3 11.35 -23.17 32.89
C THR A 3 10.65 -22.20 31.92
N SER A 4 9.81 -21.25 32.30
CA SER A 4 10.25 -20.00 32.93
C SER A 4 9.03 -19.07 33.00
N HIS A 5 8.97 -18.34 34.09
CA HIS A 5 8.04 -17.26 34.38
C HIS A 5 8.32 -16.04 33.51
N CYS A 6 7.28 -15.27 33.19
CA CYS A 6 7.34 -13.82 33.16
C CYS A 6 6.00 -13.25 33.65
N SER A 7 6.03 -12.66 34.84
CA SER A 7 4.95 -11.87 35.43
C SER A 7 4.96 -10.44 34.89
N SER A 8 3.85 -9.74 35.15
CA SER A 8 3.66 -8.27 35.12
C SER A 8 3.43 -7.67 33.71
N THR A 9 2.55 -6.69 33.46
CA THR A 9 1.86 -5.74 34.34
C THR A 9 0.73 -5.10 33.53
N SER A 10 -0.35 -4.74 34.21
CA SER A 10 -1.37 -3.79 33.77
C SER A 10 -0.75 -2.42 33.44
N SER A 11 -1.06 -1.85 32.27
CA SER A 11 -0.95 -0.41 32.06
C SER A 11 -1.83 0.08 30.90
N SER A 12 -2.89 0.77 31.29
CA SER A 12 -3.42 2.00 30.73
C SER A 12 -3.48 2.18 29.21
N SER A 13 -4.72 2.37 28.75
CA SER A 13 -5.13 3.14 27.58
C SER A 13 -4.31 4.43 27.41
N THR A 14 -3.35 4.41 26.49
CA THR A 14 -2.83 5.60 25.83
C THR A 14 -2.82 5.32 24.34
N ALA A 15 -3.42 6.23 23.58
CA ALA A 15 -3.52 6.15 22.13
C ALA A 15 -2.17 5.74 21.51
N CYS A 16 -2.14 4.56 20.88
CA CYS A 16 -1.00 4.10 20.09
C CYS A 16 -0.79 5.07 18.92
N THR A 17 -0.01 6.12 19.14
CA THR A 17 0.69 6.80 18.06
C THR A 17 1.89 5.93 17.73
N PRO A 18 1.95 5.34 16.51
CA PRO A 18 3.10 4.52 16.14
C PRO A 18 4.35 5.41 16.21
N ARG A 19 5.28 5.07 17.11
CA ARG A 19 6.58 5.73 17.21
C ARG A 19 7.36 5.41 15.95
N LEU A 20 7.53 6.40 15.10
CA LEU A 20 8.38 6.30 13.92
C LEU A 20 9.82 6.11 14.40
N VAL A 21 10.49 5.10 13.84
CA VAL A 21 11.92 4.88 14.06
C VAL A 21 12.67 6.16 13.69
N PRO A 22 13.57 6.69 14.53
CA PRO A 22 14.39 7.85 14.18
C PRO A 22 15.08 7.62 12.81
N GLY A 23 14.83 8.52 11.86
CA GLY A 23 15.36 8.44 10.50
C GLY A 23 14.36 7.98 9.42
N HIS A 24 13.21 7.41 9.80
CA HIS A 24 12.13 7.12 8.84
C HIS A 24 11.16 8.30 8.77
N ARG A 25 11.24 9.11 7.71
CA ARG A 25 10.15 10.04 7.37
C ARG A 25 8.94 9.20 6.97
N MET A 26 7.78 9.55 7.52
CA MET A 26 6.53 9.08 6.98
C MET A 26 6.51 9.39 5.49
N TRP A 27 6.24 8.38 4.66
CA TRP A 27 5.85 8.58 3.26
C TRP A 27 4.58 9.42 3.14
N ALA A 28 3.91 9.58 4.29
CA ALA A 28 2.81 10.41 4.79
C ALA A 28 2.98 11.94 5.10
N ASP A 29 2.49 12.91 4.32
CA ASP A 29 2.11 14.25 4.75
C ASP A 29 1.10 14.18 5.91
N LYS A 30 1.01 15.24 6.71
CA LYS A 30 0.12 15.28 7.88
C LYS A 30 -1.36 15.13 7.52
N SER A 31 -1.72 15.34 6.25
CA SER A 31 -3.09 15.21 5.75
C SER A 31 -3.43 13.80 5.25
N GLY A 32 -2.44 12.89 5.22
CA GLY A 32 -2.57 11.52 4.75
C GLY A 32 -2.75 11.40 3.24
N ARG A 33 -2.56 12.46 2.46
CA ARG A 33 -2.78 12.48 1.01
C ARG A 33 -1.47 12.26 0.23
N HIS A 34 -1.40 11.11 -0.43
CA HIS A 34 -0.20 10.65 -1.11
C HIS A 34 -0.52 10.24 -2.52
N VAL A 35 0.52 10.25 -3.35
CA VAL A 35 0.45 9.73 -4.70
C VAL A 35 1.56 8.71 -4.87
N LEU A 36 1.19 7.52 -5.33
CA LEU A 36 2.12 6.43 -5.67
C LEU A 36 2.21 6.31 -7.19
N GLY A 37 3.38 5.99 -7.70
CA GLY A 37 3.62 5.78 -9.12
C GLY A 37 5.07 5.34 -9.33
N LEU A 38 5.39 4.89 -10.54
CA LEU A 38 6.77 4.62 -10.91
C LEU A 38 7.55 5.93 -10.97
N ILE A 39 8.82 5.90 -10.57
CA ILE A 39 9.67 7.10 -10.57
C ILE A 39 9.90 7.59 -12.01
N GLU A 40 9.91 6.67 -12.97
CA GLU A 40 10.01 6.92 -14.40
C GLU A 40 8.82 7.74 -14.91
N ASP A 41 7.59 7.36 -14.53
CA ASP A 41 6.36 8.06 -14.93
C ASP A 41 6.32 9.49 -14.35
N TYR A 42 6.76 9.64 -13.09
CA TYR A 42 6.89 10.94 -12.47
C TYR A 42 7.93 11.83 -13.18
N ASN A 43 9.09 11.28 -13.52
CA ASN A 43 10.11 12.00 -14.26
C ASN A 43 9.64 12.39 -15.67
N ALA A 44 8.94 11.49 -16.36
CA ALA A 44 8.32 11.79 -17.66
C ALA A 44 7.30 12.92 -17.55
N LEU A 45 6.45 12.91 -16.51
CA LEU A 45 5.46 13.95 -16.29
C LEU A 45 6.13 15.30 -16.01
N ARG A 46 7.19 15.31 -15.19
CA ARG A 46 7.99 16.53 -14.95
C ARG A 46 8.60 17.08 -16.24
N LYS A 47 9.08 16.20 -17.12
CA LYS A 47 9.64 16.58 -18.41
C LYS A 47 8.57 17.23 -19.30
N GLN A 48 7.39 16.62 -19.43
CA GLN A 48 6.26 17.19 -20.18
C GLN A 48 5.89 18.60 -19.67
N ILE A 49 5.80 18.78 -18.35
CA ILE A 49 5.48 20.08 -17.76
C ILE A 49 6.56 21.12 -18.08
N ALA A 50 7.85 20.76 -17.96
CA ALA A 50 8.95 21.67 -18.25
C ALA A 50 9.02 22.07 -19.74
N GLU A 51 8.83 21.11 -20.65
CA GLU A 51 8.75 21.36 -22.09
C GLU A 51 7.56 22.26 -22.43
N GLY A 52 6.40 22.02 -21.81
CA GLY A 52 5.22 22.87 -21.98
C GLY A 52 5.45 24.31 -21.53
N GLN A 53 6.15 24.52 -20.40
CA GLN A 53 6.52 25.85 -19.93
C GLN A 53 7.45 26.57 -20.91
N GLN A 54 8.41 25.85 -21.49
CA GLN A 54 9.32 26.42 -22.49
C GLN A 54 8.56 26.86 -23.75
N VAL A 55 7.72 25.99 -24.32
CA VAL A 55 6.93 26.30 -25.52
C VAL A 55 5.98 27.49 -25.27
N LEU A 56 5.38 27.57 -24.08
CA LEU A 56 4.55 28.71 -23.69
C LEU A 56 5.34 30.01 -23.59
N ALA A 57 6.56 29.99 -23.03
CA ALA A 57 7.44 31.16 -22.99
C ALA A 57 7.88 31.61 -24.39
N GLU A 58 8.13 30.66 -25.30
CA GLU A 58 8.45 30.92 -26.70
C GLU A 58 7.24 31.50 -27.47
N MET A 59 6.00 31.11 -27.12
CA MET A 59 4.78 31.70 -27.65
C MET A 59 4.50 33.11 -27.13
N GLU A 60 4.94 33.45 -25.91
CA GLU A 60 4.73 34.77 -25.32
C GLU A 60 5.47 35.88 -26.09
N ILE A 61 6.63 35.56 -26.69
CA ILE A 61 7.48 36.51 -27.43
C ILE A 61 6.80 37.02 -28.73
N PRO A 62 6.25 36.18 -29.62
CA PRO A 62 5.48 36.62 -30.79
C PRO A 62 4.18 37.34 -30.45
N LEU A 63 3.51 36.97 -29.35
CA LEU A 63 2.19 37.51 -29.00
C LEU A 63 2.27 38.99 -28.59
N ILE A 64 3.37 39.40 -27.94
CA ILE A 64 3.65 40.80 -27.59
C ILE A 64 3.88 41.67 -28.85
N GLY A 65 4.38 41.10 -29.94
CA GLY A 65 4.53 41.77 -31.22
C GLY A 65 3.21 41.91 -32.00
N VAL A 66 2.28 40.96 -31.85
CA VAL A 66 0.97 40.95 -32.52
C VAL A 66 -0.08 41.78 -31.77
N THR A 67 0.03 41.87 -30.44
CA THR A 67 -0.84 42.70 -29.58
C THR A 67 -0.08 43.96 -29.17
N GLY A 68 0.02 44.94 -30.07
CA GLY A 68 0.69 46.22 -29.84
C GLY A 68 0.16 47.00 -28.61
N THR A 69 0.58 46.60 -27.42
CA THR A 69 0.24 47.24 -26.15
C THR A 69 1.49 47.31 -25.27
N LYS A 70 2.43 48.17 -25.70
CA LYS A 70 3.27 48.86 -24.74
C LYS A 70 3.16 50.36 -24.96
N LEU A 71 2.79 51.02 -23.87
CA LEU A 71 2.65 52.45 -23.62
C LEU A 71 3.33 53.38 -24.64
N GLN A 72 2.49 54.22 -25.24
CA GLN A 72 2.71 55.60 -25.65
C GLN A 72 4.04 56.24 -25.18
N GLU A 73 4.95 56.49 -26.12
CA GLU A 73 5.86 57.62 -26.09
C GLU A 73 5.63 58.42 -27.40
N PRO A 74 5.18 59.69 -27.34
CA PRO A 74 4.74 60.41 -28.52
C PRO A 74 5.93 61.09 -29.20
N GLY A 75 6.43 60.54 -30.30
CA GLY A 75 7.47 61.28 -31.02
C GLY A 75 8.13 60.70 -32.26
N ILE A 76 7.78 59.53 -32.79
CA ILE A 76 8.44 59.06 -34.03
C ILE A 76 7.45 58.45 -35.03
N SER A 77 7.08 59.33 -35.96
CA SER A 77 6.89 59.09 -37.40
C SER A 77 5.70 58.27 -37.88
N PHE A 78 4.72 59.02 -38.38
CA PHE A 78 3.61 58.66 -39.27
C PHE A 78 3.99 57.74 -40.45
N TYR A 79 5.28 57.64 -40.81
CA TYR A 79 5.79 56.70 -41.80
C TYR A 79 5.87 55.23 -41.33
N ALA A 80 5.91 54.96 -40.02
CA ALA A 80 5.89 53.58 -39.50
C ALA A 80 4.48 52.94 -39.60
N PHE A 81 3.43 53.77 -39.64
CA PHE A 81 2.03 53.32 -39.70
C PHE A 81 1.68 52.68 -41.06
N TYR A 82 2.27 53.14 -42.16
CA TYR A 82 2.06 52.55 -43.48
C TYR A 82 2.88 51.27 -43.72
N CYS A 83 3.95 51.03 -42.96
CA CYS A 83 4.71 49.77 -42.98
C CYS A 83 4.10 48.68 -42.08
N SER A 84 3.30 49.06 -41.08
CA SER A 84 2.58 48.12 -40.20
C SER A 84 1.33 47.48 -40.85
N ARG A 85 1.15 47.69 -42.16
CA ARG A 85 0.14 47.02 -43.00
C ARG A 85 0.82 46.01 -43.95
N MET A 86 1.96 45.46 -43.57
CA MET A 86 2.38 44.19 -44.15
C MET A 86 1.69 43.09 -43.35
N VAL A 87 0.91 42.29 -44.08
CA VAL A 87 0.27 41.04 -43.66
C VAL A 87 1.12 40.36 -42.57
N PRO A 88 0.56 39.90 -41.43
CA PRO A 88 1.32 39.10 -40.48
C PRO A 88 1.96 37.98 -41.28
N ASP A 89 3.29 37.94 -41.29
CA ASP A 89 4.04 37.06 -42.17
C ASP A 89 3.47 35.64 -42.01
N GLN A 90 3.10 34.99 -43.11
CA GLN A 90 2.39 33.70 -43.08
C GLN A 90 3.16 32.68 -42.21
N GLU A 91 4.49 32.82 -42.13
CA GLU A 91 5.39 32.07 -41.26
C GLU A 91 5.11 32.24 -39.75
N SER A 92 4.72 33.43 -39.29
CA SER A 92 4.42 33.74 -37.88
C SER A 92 3.11 33.12 -37.39
N LEU A 93 2.10 33.04 -38.26
CA LEU A 93 0.83 32.36 -37.95
C LEU A 93 0.98 30.84 -38.03
N CYS A 94 1.77 30.34 -38.97
CA CYS A 94 2.12 28.92 -39.06
C CYS A 94 2.91 28.44 -37.82
N SER A 95 3.87 29.24 -37.34
CA SER A 95 4.64 28.90 -36.12
C SER A 95 3.79 28.94 -34.85
N LEU A 96 2.88 29.92 -34.73
CA LEU A 96 1.92 29.96 -33.62
C LEU A 96 1.00 28.73 -33.61
N SER A 97 0.45 28.37 -34.77
CA SER A 97 -0.40 27.17 -34.92
C SER A 97 0.36 25.88 -34.57
N SER A 98 1.62 25.77 -35.01
CA SER A 98 2.51 24.66 -34.66
C SER A 98 2.74 24.58 -33.16
N ASN A 99 3.00 25.71 -32.51
CA ASN A 99 3.23 25.75 -31.06
C ASN A 99 1.96 25.38 -30.27
N ILE A 100 0.79 25.83 -30.71
CA ILE A 100 -0.50 25.42 -30.13
C ILE A 100 -0.68 23.90 -30.23
N HIS A 101 -0.38 23.31 -31.38
CA HIS A 101 -0.44 21.87 -31.56
C HIS A 101 0.55 21.13 -30.64
N THR A 102 1.77 21.64 -30.50
CA THR A 102 2.78 21.08 -29.57
C THR A 102 2.30 21.14 -28.12
N VAL A 103 1.73 22.28 -27.68
CA VAL A 103 1.17 22.41 -26.32
C VAL A 103 0.01 21.43 -26.10
N GLN A 104 -0.86 21.24 -27.10
CA GLN A 104 -1.93 20.26 -27.03
C GLN A 104 -1.38 18.84 -26.81
N GLN A 105 -0.37 18.44 -27.59
CA GLN A 105 0.26 17.12 -27.44
C GLN A 105 0.89 16.93 -26.04
N ILE A 106 1.57 17.97 -25.53
CA ILE A 106 2.17 17.95 -24.19
C ILE A 106 1.10 17.76 -23.10
N LEU A 107 -0.03 18.46 -23.21
CA LEU A 107 -1.13 18.34 -22.26
C LEU A 107 -1.80 16.96 -22.32
N GLU A 108 -1.99 16.42 -23.52
CA GLU A 108 -2.52 15.06 -23.71
C GLU A 108 -1.59 14.00 -23.09
N GLU A 109 -0.29 14.13 -23.29
CA GLU A 109 0.70 13.20 -22.72
C GLU A 109 0.81 13.35 -21.20
N ALA A 110 0.80 14.58 -20.68
CA ALA A 110 0.74 14.82 -19.24
C ALA A 110 -0.53 14.20 -18.61
N ALA A 111 -1.68 14.31 -19.29
CA ALA A 111 -2.92 13.67 -18.85
C ALA A 111 -2.85 12.13 -18.91
N ARG A 112 -2.15 11.57 -19.91
CA ARG A 112 -1.89 10.12 -19.99
C ARG A 112 -1.02 9.65 -18.83
N LEU A 113 0.06 10.37 -18.53
CA LEU A 113 0.98 10.05 -17.43
C LEU A 113 0.30 10.19 -16.05
N LEU A 114 -0.54 11.20 -15.84
CA LEU A 114 -1.31 11.36 -14.61
C LEU A 114 -2.23 10.17 -14.28
N LYS A 115 -2.70 9.43 -15.30
CA LYS A 115 -3.49 8.21 -15.11
C LYS A 115 -2.67 7.03 -14.57
N LEU A 116 -1.34 7.09 -14.67
CA LEU A 116 -0.42 6.07 -14.13
C LEU A 116 -0.14 6.28 -12.63
N LEU A 117 -0.55 7.43 -12.09
CA LEU A 117 -0.37 7.79 -10.69
C LEU A 117 -1.63 7.42 -9.87
N TRP A 118 -1.39 6.85 -8.69
CA TRP A 118 -2.41 6.35 -7.77
C TRP A 118 -2.52 7.25 -6.56
N ARG A 119 -3.70 7.82 -6.31
CA ARG A 119 -3.95 8.60 -5.08
C ARG A 119 -4.19 7.64 -3.93
N VAL A 120 -3.33 7.70 -2.92
CA VAL A 120 -3.51 6.99 -1.65
C VAL A 120 -3.91 8.01 -0.60
N SER A 121 -5.12 7.87 -0.08
CA SER A 121 -5.51 8.58 1.13
C SER A 121 -5.54 7.57 2.26
N LEU A 122 -4.82 7.84 3.36
CA LEU A 122 -5.11 7.16 4.61
C LEU A 122 -6.60 7.43 4.94
N PRO A 123 -7.35 6.45 5.46
CA PRO A 123 -8.69 6.72 5.95
C PRO A 123 -8.56 7.80 7.02
N LEU A 124 -8.86 9.04 6.64
CA LEU A 124 -9.00 10.11 7.61
C LEU A 124 -10.03 9.60 8.61
N LYS A 125 -9.75 9.75 9.90
CA LYS A 125 -10.80 9.77 10.92
C LYS A 125 -11.69 10.97 10.60
N ALA A 126 -12.53 10.82 9.58
CA ALA A 126 -13.49 11.81 9.16
C ALA A 126 -14.57 11.80 10.23
N VAL A 127 -14.45 12.79 11.11
CA VAL A 127 -15.57 13.37 11.80
C VAL A 127 -16.67 13.61 10.76
N HIS A 128 -17.75 12.83 10.87
CA HIS A 128 -19.02 12.89 10.11
C HIS A 128 -19.07 12.22 8.73
N GLY A 129 -19.75 11.07 8.71
CA GLY A 129 -20.27 10.41 7.51
C GLY A 129 -20.93 9.09 7.89
N THR A 130 -22.25 9.10 8.02
CA THR A 130 -23.11 8.01 8.57
C THR A 130 -23.00 6.65 7.87
N ALA A 131 -22.30 6.55 6.73
CA ALA A 131 -22.06 5.30 6.01
C ALA A 131 -20.80 4.54 6.47
N TYR A 132 -19.83 5.19 7.13
CA TYR A 132 -18.57 4.55 7.51
C TYR A 132 -18.66 3.82 8.86
N GLY A 133 -19.51 4.31 9.78
CA GLY A 133 -19.74 3.66 11.07
C GLY A 133 -20.35 2.26 10.93
N THR A 134 -21.24 2.04 9.96
CA THR A 134 -21.88 0.74 9.75
C THR A 134 -20.92 -0.31 9.20
N GLN A 135 -19.98 0.07 8.31
CA GLN A 135 -18.96 -0.84 7.80
C GLN A 135 -17.91 -1.21 8.85
N ASP A 136 -17.45 -0.23 9.64
CA ASP A 136 -16.50 -0.46 10.75
C ASP A 136 -17.11 -1.38 11.83
N GLU A 137 -18.37 -1.15 12.20
CA GLU A 137 -19.08 -2.04 13.14
C GLU A 137 -19.31 -3.44 12.58
N GLY A 138 -19.61 -3.58 11.29
CA GLY A 138 -19.70 -4.88 10.61
C GLY A 138 -18.39 -5.66 10.65
N MET A 139 -17.26 -4.98 10.40
CA MET A 139 -15.93 -5.59 10.48
C MET A 139 -15.56 -6.00 11.90
N LYS A 140 -15.88 -5.17 12.91
CA LYS A 140 -15.67 -5.51 14.33
C LYS A 140 -16.48 -6.74 14.74
N ALA A 141 -17.74 -6.81 14.34
CA ALA A 141 -18.60 -7.97 14.61
C ALA A 141 -18.06 -9.26 13.97
N GLU A 142 -17.57 -9.18 12.73
CA GLU A 142 -16.96 -10.31 12.03
C GLU A 142 -15.66 -10.78 12.71
N ILE A 143 -14.80 -9.85 13.17
CA ILE A 143 -13.59 -10.19 13.94
C ILE A 143 -13.95 -10.93 15.23
N LEU A 144 -14.96 -10.45 15.98
CA LEU A 144 -15.43 -11.13 17.18
C LEU A 144 -15.97 -12.53 16.88
N ARG A 145 -16.75 -12.66 15.80
CA ARG A 145 -17.29 -13.96 15.34
C ARG A 145 -16.16 -14.93 14.99
N LEU A 146 -15.13 -14.46 14.29
CA LEU A 146 -13.97 -15.28 13.92
C LEU A 146 -13.16 -15.70 15.15
N ARG A 147 -12.92 -14.80 16.10
CA ARG A 147 -12.26 -15.12 17.37
C ARG A 147 -13.02 -16.18 18.16
N LYS A 148 -14.35 -16.08 18.21
CA LYS A 148 -15.21 -17.10 18.85
C LYS A 148 -15.06 -18.46 18.17
N LYS A 149 -15.14 -18.52 16.84
CA LYS A 149 -14.95 -19.76 16.07
C LYS A 149 -13.56 -20.36 16.31
N LEU A 150 -12.52 -19.54 16.35
CA LEU A 150 -11.15 -19.98 16.61
C LEU A 150 -11.03 -20.63 18.00
N SER A 151 -11.56 -19.97 19.04
CA SER A 151 -11.58 -20.51 20.40
C SER A 151 -12.36 -21.83 20.51
N GLU A 152 -13.47 -21.96 19.78
CA GLU A 152 -14.23 -23.21 19.72
C GLU A 152 -13.42 -24.36 19.09
N GLN A 153 -12.67 -24.07 18.02
CA GLN A 153 -11.79 -25.06 17.37
C GLN A 153 -10.62 -25.45 18.27
N GLU A 154 -9.98 -24.48 18.95
CA GLU A 154 -8.90 -24.74 19.92
C GLU A 154 -9.37 -25.66 21.06
N LYS A 155 -10.57 -25.44 21.60
CA LYS A 155 -11.15 -26.30 22.64
C LYS A 155 -11.38 -27.73 22.15
N LYS A 156 -11.91 -27.90 20.93
CA LYS A 156 -12.12 -29.21 20.32
C LYS A 156 -10.80 -29.94 20.05
N LEU A 157 -9.80 -29.24 19.55
CA LEU A 157 -8.46 -29.76 19.32
C LEU A 157 -7.84 -30.23 20.64
N HIS A 158 -7.87 -29.39 21.68
CA HIS A 158 -7.34 -29.72 23.00
C HIS A 158 -7.98 -30.98 23.60
N SER A 159 -9.30 -31.09 23.50
CA SER A 159 -10.04 -32.29 23.95
C SER A 159 -9.61 -33.54 23.18
N THR A 160 -9.40 -33.42 21.87
CA THR A 160 -8.96 -34.52 21.02
C THR A 160 -7.54 -34.97 21.36
N VAL A 161 -6.62 -34.02 21.56
CA VAL A 161 -5.24 -34.31 21.99
C VAL A 161 -5.23 -35.03 23.33
N LYS A 162 -6.00 -34.56 24.31
CA LYS A 162 -6.11 -35.22 25.63
C LYS A 162 -6.60 -36.65 25.50
N ARG A 163 -7.67 -36.89 24.73
CA ARG A 163 -8.19 -38.24 24.48
C ARG A 163 -7.14 -39.14 23.82
N LEU A 164 -6.47 -38.64 22.79
CA LEU A 164 -5.42 -39.39 22.09
C LEU A 164 -4.27 -39.75 23.04
N HIS A 165 -3.86 -38.83 23.90
CA HIS A 165 -2.84 -39.08 24.91
C HIS A 165 -3.26 -40.18 25.89
N CYS A 166 -4.48 -40.13 26.43
CA CYS A 166 -4.99 -41.18 27.30
C CYS A 166 -5.05 -42.55 26.59
N THR A 167 -5.49 -42.58 25.33
CA THR A 167 -5.54 -43.81 24.54
C THR A 167 -4.14 -44.38 24.28
N ASN A 168 -3.16 -43.54 23.96
CA ASN A 168 -1.78 -43.97 23.78
C ASN A 168 -1.17 -44.50 25.08
N GLN A 169 -1.41 -43.83 26.20
CA GLN A 169 -0.94 -44.30 27.51
C GLN A 169 -1.55 -45.68 27.86
N LEU A 170 -2.84 -45.89 27.57
CA LEU A 170 -3.48 -47.19 27.75
C LEU A 170 -2.84 -48.25 26.85
N LYS A 171 -2.55 -47.92 25.58
CA LYS A 171 -1.86 -48.81 24.64
C LYS A 171 -0.48 -49.22 25.18
N GLU A 172 0.33 -48.27 25.62
CA GLU A 172 1.66 -48.53 26.18
C GLU A 172 1.59 -49.43 27.43
N ASN A 173 0.63 -49.16 28.32
CA ASN A 173 0.41 -50.01 29.49
C ASN A 173 0.01 -51.44 29.11
N MET A 174 -0.86 -51.60 28.12
CA MET A 174 -1.24 -52.92 27.62
C MET A 174 -0.07 -53.65 26.96
N GLU A 175 0.74 -52.95 26.17
CA GLU A 175 1.95 -53.52 25.54
C GLU A 175 2.92 -54.03 26.61
N LYS A 176 3.12 -53.28 27.70
CA LYS A 176 3.93 -53.72 28.83
C LYS A 176 3.41 -55.02 29.45
N VAL A 177 2.10 -55.08 29.75
CA VAL A 177 1.48 -56.29 30.34
C VAL A 177 1.62 -57.49 29.40
N ILE A 178 1.43 -57.30 28.09
CA ILE A 178 1.60 -58.36 27.09
C ILE A 178 3.05 -58.84 27.09
N ILE A 179 4.03 -57.94 27.07
CA ILE A 179 5.46 -58.28 27.12
C ILE A 179 5.79 -59.06 28.39
N ASP A 180 5.35 -58.58 29.56
CA ASP A 180 5.59 -59.24 30.84
C ASP A 180 5.02 -60.67 30.83
N GLN A 181 3.81 -60.85 30.30
CA GLN A 181 3.19 -62.18 30.18
C GLN A 181 3.92 -63.08 29.19
N LEU A 182 4.41 -62.54 28.07
CA LEU A 182 5.19 -63.30 27.10
C LEU A 182 6.53 -63.77 27.70
N VAL A 183 7.20 -62.93 28.50
CA VAL A 183 8.42 -63.29 29.21
C VAL A 183 8.16 -64.43 30.20
N LEU A 184 7.12 -64.30 31.04
CA LEU A 184 6.76 -65.36 31.99
C LEU A 184 6.44 -66.69 31.28
N THR A 185 5.70 -66.61 30.17
CA THR A 185 5.34 -67.80 29.39
C THR A 185 6.58 -68.44 28.77
N HIS A 186 7.47 -67.63 28.19
CA HIS A 186 8.73 -68.10 27.65
C HIS A 186 9.59 -68.80 28.72
N ASP A 187 9.69 -68.23 29.92
CA ASP A 187 10.48 -68.80 31.01
C ASP A 187 9.92 -70.15 31.50
N VAL A 188 8.59 -70.27 31.59
CA VAL A 188 7.92 -71.54 31.89
C VAL A 188 8.21 -72.58 30.82
N LEU A 189 8.09 -72.22 29.53
CA LEU A 189 8.37 -73.13 28.42
C LEU A 189 9.85 -73.54 28.38
N LYS A 190 10.77 -72.61 28.63
CA LYS A 190 12.21 -72.87 28.70
C LYS A 190 12.54 -73.86 29.81
N LYS A 191 11.94 -73.69 31.00
CA LYS A 191 12.11 -74.61 32.13
C LYS A 191 11.52 -75.98 31.84
N ALA A 192 10.32 -76.04 31.24
CA ALA A 192 9.69 -77.29 30.85
C ALA A 192 10.54 -78.06 29.83
N ARG A 193 11.11 -77.37 28.83
CA ARG A 193 12.04 -77.97 27.86
C ARG A 193 13.30 -78.51 28.52
N GLY A 194 13.94 -77.73 29.38
CA GLY A 194 15.13 -78.18 30.11
C GLY A 194 14.89 -79.34 31.08
N ASN A 195 13.64 -79.63 31.45
CA ASN A 195 13.29 -80.82 32.22
C ASN A 195 13.09 -82.08 31.35
N LEU A 196 12.92 -81.91 30.03
CA LEU A 196 12.71 -82.99 29.07
C LEU A 196 14.00 -83.39 28.34
N GLU A 197 14.97 -82.49 28.26
CA GLU A 197 16.34 -82.73 27.79
C GLU A 197 17.21 -83.36 28.89
#